data_AF-A0A350V629-F1
#
_entry.id   AF-A0A350V629-F1
#
_cell.length_a   1.000
_cell.length_b   1.000
_cell.length_c   1.000
_cell.angle_alpha   90.00
_cell.angle_beta   90.00
_cell.angle_gamma   90.00
#
_symmetry.space_group_name_H-M   'P 1'
#
loop_
_entity.id
_entity.type
_entity.pdbx_description
1 polymer ?
#
loop_
_entity_poly.entity_id
_entity_poly.type
_entity_poly.pdbx_seq_one_letter_code
_entity_poly.pdbx_strand_id
1 'polypeptide(L)'
;MRKINLILVLFAFYAIAACAQEKSPFVSFEDYEKLMAEAKEHRQARLLSIEDFTELAKQENVVILDARSNTMYSSKHVKGAVNLNFSDFTQETLAEIIPSFDTKILIYCNNNFIDDIEYFPTKISMPKIDIKGGGD
;
A
#
# COMPACT_ATOMS: atom_id res chain seq x y z
N MET A 1 -14.73 -52.53 -25.67
CA MET A 1 -14.35 -52.27 -24.26
C MET A 1 -13.27 -51.19 -24.09
N ARG A 2 -12.21 -51.09 -24.92
CA ARG A 2 -11.17 -50.02 -24.80
C ARG A 2 -11.67 -48.57 -24.97
N LYS A 3 -12.75 -48.32 -25.73
CA LYS A 3 -13.28 -46.97 -26.01
C LYS A 3 -14.07 -46.35 -24.84
N ILE A 4 -14.67 -47.19 -23.98
CA ILE A 4 -15.45 -46.73 -22.81
C ILE A 4 -14.52 -46.18 -21.72
N ASN A 5 -13.37 -46.82 -21.51
CA ASN A 5 -12.35 -46.34 -20.57
C ASN A 5 -11.72 -45.00 -21.01
N LEU A 6 -11.63 -44.74 -22.32
CA LEU A 6 -11.10 -43.47 -22.83
C LEU A 6 -12.08 -42.30 -22.60
N ILE A 7 -13.38 -42.54 -22.71
CA ILE A 7 -14.44 -41.54 -22.45
C ILE A 7 -14.50 -41.19 -20.96
N LEU A 8 -14.36 -42.18 -20.07
CA LEU A 8 -14.33 -41.96 -18.62
C LEU A 8 -13.11 -41.13 -18.17
N VAL A 9 -11.94 -41.34 -18.78
CA VAL A 9 -10.73 -40.55 -18.49
C VAL A 9 -10.87 -39.10 -19.01
N LEU A 10 -11.50 -38.90 -20.18
CA LEU A 10 -11.79 -37.56 -20.72
C LEU A 10 -12.80 -36.77 -19.86
N PHE A 11 -13.82 -37.45 -19.31
CA PHE A 11 -14.77 -36.82 -18.39
C PHE A 11 -14.11 -36.42 -17.05
N ALA A 12 -13.19 -37.24 -16.54
CA ALA A 12 -12.42 -36.93 -15.33
C ALA A 12 -11.51 -35.71 -15.51
N PHE A 13 -10.90 -35.53 -16.70
CA PHE A 13 -10.12 -34.32 -17.02
C PHE A 13 -10.97 -33.05 -17.11
N TYR A 14 -12.22 -33.17 -17.58
CA TYR A 14 -13.13 -32.02 -17.69
C TYR A 14 -13.59 -31.52 -16.31
N ALA A 15 -13.78 -32.43 -15.35
CA ALA A 15 -14.13 -32.09 -13.97
C ALA A 15 -13.01 -31.33 -13.24
N ILE A 16 -11.73 -31.63 -13.51
CA ILE A 16 -10.58 -30.96 -12.89
C ILE A 16 -10.43 -29.52 -13.41
N ALA A 17 -10.73 -29.26 -14.68
CA ALA A 17 -10.72 -27.90 -15.24
C ALA A 17 -11.86 -27.00 -14.73
N ALA A 18 -12.94 -27.60 -14.22
CA ALA A 18 -14.10 -26.89 -13.67
C ALA A 18 -13.89 -26.41 -12.22
N CYS A 19 -12.82 -26.84 -11.54
CA CYS A 19 -12.27 -26.11 -10.40
C CYS A 19 -11.53 -24.84 -10.89
N ALA A 20 -12.21 -24.02 -11.69
CA ALA A 20 -11.78 -22.67 -11.97
C ALA A 20 -11.85 -21.87 -10.67
N GLN A 21 -10.78 -21.16 -10.33
CA GLN A 21 -10.70 -20.31 -9.14
C GLN A 21 -11.85 -19.30 -9.16
N GLU A 22 -12.87 -19.48 -8.32
CA GLU A 22 -13.91 -18.47 -8.15
C GLU A 22 -13.26 -17.15 -7.71
N LYS A 23 -13.64 -16.05 -8.36
CA LYS A 23 -13.12 -14.73 -8.00
C LYS A 23 -13.49 -14.45 -6.54
N SER A 24 -12.48 -14.13 -5.74
CA SER A 24 -12.70 -13.76 -4.34
C SER A 24 -13.68 -12.58 -4.26
N PRO A 25 -14.74 -12.66 -3.44
CA PRO A 25 -15.66 -11.55 -3.24
C PRO A 25 -14.99 -10.34 -2.55
N PHE A 26 -13.79 -10.52 -2.00
CA PHE A 26 -13.01 -9.47 -1.33
C PHE A 26 -12.15 -8.63 -2.29
N VAL A 27 -12.13 -8.96 -3.60
CA VAL A 27 -11.32 -8.27 -4.60
C VAL A 27 -12.25 -7.51 -5.55
N SER A 28 -12.66 -6.31 -5.13
CA SER A 28 -13.60 -5.44 -5.85
C SER A 28 -12.95 -4.08 -6.13
N PHE A 29 -12.78 -3.75 -7.41
CA PHE A 29 -12.24 -2.45 -7.80
C PHE A 29 -13.24 -1.32 -7.54
N GLU A 30 -14.54 -1.58 -7.68
CA GLU A 30 -15.60 -0.61 -7.40
C GLU A 30 -15.61 -0.20 -5.92
N ASP A 31 -15.47 -1.17 -5.01
CA ASP A 31 -15.41 -0.88 -3.57
C ASP A 31 -14.13 -0.11 -3.22
N TYR A 32 -13.01 -0.43 -3.89
CA TYR A 32 -11.78 0.34 -3.77
C TYR A 32 -11.97 1.81 -4.23
N GLU A 33 -12.63 2.05 -5.36
CA GLU A 33 -12.89 3.41 -5.85
C GLU A 33 -13.74 4.24 -4.87
N LYS A 34 -14.79 3.64 -4.29
CA LYS A 34 -15.63 4.29 -3.26
C LYS A 34 -14.80 4.65 -2.02
N LEU A 35 -14.02 3.70 -1.50
CA LEU A 35 -13.13 3.93 -0.37
C LEU A 35 -12.12 5.05 -0.66
N MET A 36 -11.54 5.06 -1.86
CA MET A 36 -10.57 6.07 -2.25
C MET A 36 -11.18 7.47 -2.36
N ALA A 37 -12.46 7.58 -2.72
CA ALA A 37 -13.16 8.87 -2.73
C ALA A 37 -13.27 9.45 -1.30
N GLU A 38 -13.65 8.63 -0.32
CA GLU A 38 -13.69 9.04 1.09
C GLU A 38 -12.30 9.38 1.64
N ALA A 39 -11.32 8.50 1.37
CA ALA A 39 -9.94 8.70 1.80
C ALA A 39 -9.32 9.97 1.21
N LYS A 40 -9.72 10.38 -0.01
CA LYS A 40 -9.23 11.59 -0.68
C LYS A 40 -9.58 12.85 0.10
N GLU A 41 -10.84 13.01 0.51
CA GLU A 41 -11.29 14.20 1.25
C GLU A 41 -10.57 14.30 2.59
N HIS A 42 -10.54 13.17 3.30
CA HIS A 42 -9.80 12.97 4.53
C HIS A 42 -8.31 13.31 4.43
N ARG A 43 -7.66 12.88 3.34
CA ARG A 43 -6.26 13.20 3.08
C ARG A 43 -6.10 14.70 2.86
N GLN A 44 -6.88 15.29 1.96
CA GLN A 44 -6.75 16.71 1.61
C GLN A 44 -6.91 17.63 2.82
N ALA A 45 -7.86 17.34 3.71
CA ALA A 45 -8.10 18.13 4.92
C ALA A 45 -7.02 17.96 6.01
N ARG A 46 -6.18 16.93 5.92
CA ARG A 46 -5.19 16.56 6.95
C ARG A 46 -3.75 16.55 6.44
N LEU A 47 -3.50 17.12 5.27
CA LEU A 47 -2.14 17.32 4.78
C LEU A 47 -1.43 18.35 5.66
N LEU A 48 -0.21 18.02 6.06
CA LEU A 48 0.63 18.86 6.90
C LEU A 48 1.87 19.31 6.14
N SER A 49 2.34 20.51 6.45
CA SER A 49 3.70 20.94 6.12
C SER A 49 4.72 20.14 6.94
N ILE A 50 5.99 20.16 6.55
CA ILE A 50 7.07 19.51 7.32
C ILE A 50 7.22 20.20 8.68
N GLU A 51 7.02 21.51 8.73
CA GLU A 51 7.06 22.34 9.92
C GLU A 51 5.95 21.93 10.90
N ASP A 52 4.69 21.87 10.43
CA ASP A 52 3.55 21.46 11.25
C ASP A 52 3.70 20.02 11.73
N PHE A 53 4.17 19.12 10.86
CA PHE A 53 4.46 17.73 11.22
C PHE A 53 5.48 17.66 12.36
N THR A 54 6.56 18.44 12.25
CA THR A 54 7.65 18.46 13.24
C THR A 54 7.19 19.03 14.58
N GLU A 55 6.34 20.06 14.58
CA GLU A 55 5.78 20.60 15.83
C GLU A 55 4.78 19.63 16.48
N LEU A 56 3.90 19.02 15.69
CA LEU A 56 2.95 18.02 16.18
C LEU A 56 3.67 16.78 16.73
N ALA A 57 4.77 16.36 16.12
CA ALA A 57 5.57 15.21 16.54
C ALA A 57 6.17 15.35 17.95
N LYS A 58 6.23 16.56 18.51
CA LYS A 58 6.72 16.83 19.88
C LYS A 58 5.63 16.70 20.94
N GLN A 59 4.36 16.61 20.54
CA GLN A 59 3.24 16.57 21.48
C GLN A 59 3.11 15.18 22.13
N GLU A 60 2.49 15.15 23.30
CA GLU A 60 2.09 13.90 23.94
C GLU A 60 0.92 13.25 23.19
N ASN A 61 0.75 11.94 23.35
CA ASN A 61 -0.30 11.15 22.68
C ASN A 61 -0.27 11.26 21.14
N VAL A 62 0.95 11.31 20.58
CA VAL A 62 1.20 11.26 19.14
C VAL A 62 2.00 10.01 18.80
N VAL A 63 1.55 9.29 17.78
CA VAL A 63 2.28 8.17 17.16
C VAL A 63 2.72 8.60 15.77
N ILE A 64 4.00 8.37 15.46
CA ILE A 64 4.57 8.59 14.13
C ILE A 64 4.66 7.22 13.43
N LEU A 65 3.97 7.06 12.30
CA LEU A 65 3.98 5.83 11.50
C LEU A 65 4.77 6.02 10.21
N ASP A 66 5.74 5.14 10.00
CA ASP A 66 6.44 4.97 8.73
C ASP A 66 5.80 3.84 7.94
N ALA A 67 5.06 4.20 6.88
CA ALA A 67 4.31 3.26 6.05
C ALA A 67 5.15 2.54 4.98
N ARG A 68 6.48 2.73 4.98
CA ARG A 68 7.40 2.13 4.00
C ARG A 68 7.80 0.70 4.40
N SER A 69 8.58 0.06 3.55
CA SER A 69 9.16 -1.24 3.86
C SER A 69 10.14 -1.14 5.04
N ASN A 70 10.29 -2.25 5.78
CA ASN A 70 11.24 -2.34 6.88
C ASN A 70 12.68 -2.00 6.46
N THR A 71 13.07 -2.31 5.22
CA THR A 71 14.39 -1.95 4.68
C THR A 71 14.56 -0.44 4.63
N MET A 72 13.60 0.31 4.07
CA MET A 72 13.69 1.77 3.98
C MET A 72 13.66 2.44 5.35
N TYR A 73 12.81 1.93 6.25
CA TYR A 73 12.79 2.37 7.64
C TYR A 73 14.14 2.15 8.32
N SER A 74 14.70 0.94 8.24
CA SER A 74 15.98 0.58 8.86
C SER A 74 17.15 1.42 8.33
N SER A 75 17.11 1.79 7.05
CA SER A 75 18.14 2.64 6.44
C SER A 75 18.09 4.08 6.97
N LYS A 76 16.91 4.71 6.98
CA LYS A 76 16.71 6.08 7.47
C LYS A 76 15.23 6.32 7.74
N HIS A 77 14.89 6.80 8.94
CA HIS A 77 13.50 7.12 9.32
C HIS A 77 13.44 8.35 10.24
N VAL A 78 12.24 8.89 10.43
CA VAL A 78 11.98 9.97 11.39
C VAL A 78 12.17 9.43 12.80
N LYS A 79 12.96 10.11 13.63
CA LYS A 79 13.23 9.69 15.02
C LYS A 79 11.92 9.48 15.79
N GLY A 80 11.78 8.31 16.42
CA GLY A 80 10.59 7.94 17.19
C GLY A 80 9.44 7.35 16.36
N ALA A 81 9.61 7.21 15.04
CA ALA A 81 8.64 6.54 14.20
C ALA A 81 8.62 5.02 14.45
N VAL A 82 7.43 4.44 14.40
CA VAL A 82 7.19 2.99 14.35
C VAL A 82 6.97 2.59 12.91
N ASN A 83 7.63 1.51 12.46
CA ASN A 83 7.40 0.98 11.12
C ASN A 83 6.19 0.05 11.11
N LEU A 84 5.25 0.33 10.22
CA LEU A 84 4.21 -0.59 9.81
C LEU A 84 4.09 -0.45 8.30
N ASN A 85 4.42 -1.48 7.53
CA ASN A 85 4.30 -1.37 6.08
C ASN A 85 2.83 -1.21 5.70
N PHE A 86 2.51 -0.38 4.71
CA PHE A 86 1.14 -0.21 4.21
C PHE A 86 0.41 -1.52 3.89
N SER A 87 1.13 -2.52 3.37
CA SER A 87 0.54 -3.85 3.08
C SER A 87 0.13 -4.63 4.33
N ASP A 88 0.64 -4.26 5.50
CA ASP A 88 0.37 -4.90 6.79
C ASP A 88 -0.67 -4.12 7.61
N PHE A 89 -1.37 -3.14 7.01
CA PHE A 89 -2.40 -2.36 7.69
C PHE A 89 -3.67 -3.22 7.86
N THR A 90 -3.83 -3.82 9.04
CA THR A 90 -5.04 -4.52 9.45
C THR A 90 -5.57 -3.89 10.73
N GLN A 91 -6.82 -4.21 11.09
CA GLN A 91 -7.40 -3.72 12.34
C GLN A 91 -6.57 -4.17 13.55
N GLU A 92 -6.08 -5.41 13.50
CA GLU A 92 -5.27 -6.03 14.55
C GLU A 92 -3.91 -5.32 14.69
N THR A 93 -3.15 -5.15 13.60
CA THR A 93 -1.83 -4.51 13.65
C THR A 93 -1.92 -3.04 14.05
N LEU A 94 -2.98 -2.34 13.63
CA LEU A 94 -3.24 -0.96 14.04
C LEU A 94 -3.59 -0.87 15.53
N ALA A 95 -4.40 -1.78 16.06
CA ALA A 95 -4.78 -1.82 17.48
C ALA A 95 -3.59 -2.14 18.41
N GLU A 96 -2.59 -2.87 17.92
CA GLU A 96 -1.35 -3.13 18.67
C GLU A 96 -0.48 -1.87 18.83
N ILE A 97 -0.55 -0.94 17.88
CA ILE A 97 0.32 0.24 17.83
C ILE A 97 -0.39 1.51 18.33
N ILE A 98 -1.70 1.62 18.13
CA ILE A 98 -2.49 2.81 18.43
C ILE A 98 -3.24 2.62 19.76
N PRO A 99 -2.84 3.30 20.84
CA PRO A 99 -3.38 3.06 22.18
C PRO A 99 -4.87 3.38 22.31
N SER A 100 -5.36 4.38 21.58
CA SER A 100 -6.79 4.75 21.56
C SER A 100 -7.17 5.50 20.28
N PHE A 101 -8.47 5.61 20.01
CA PHE A 101 -8.98 6.42 18.89
C PHE A 101 -8.74 7.93 19.04
N ASP A 102 -8.36 8.38 20.24
CA ASP A 102 -7.98 9.78 20.50
C ASP A 102 -6.49 10.04 20.19
N THR A 103 -5.69 8.99 19.97
CA THR A 103 -4.29 9.13 19.59
C THR A 103 -4.16 9.82 18.24
N LYS A 104 -3.33 10.85 18.18
CA LYS A 104 -3.00 11.50 16.91
C LYS A 104 -1.97 10.67 16.18
N ILE A 105 -2.26 10.35 14.92
CA ILE A 105 -1.36 9.58 14.07
C ILE A 105 -0.78 10.51 13.01
N LEU A 106 0.54 10.62 13.02
CA LEU A 106 1.31 11.27 11.96
C LEU A 106 1.88 10.18 11.07
N ILE A 107 1.45 10.11 9.81
CA ILE A 107 1.84 9.04 8.88
C ILE A 107 2.62 9.60 7.69
N TYR A 108 3.72 8.95 7.31
CA TYR A 108 4.49 9.28 6.11
C TYR A 108 4.90 8.02 5.32
N CYS A 109 5.24 8.23 4.05
CA CYS A 109 5.74 7.22 3.11
C CYS A 109 6.85 7.85 2.23
N ASN A 110 7.16 7.23 1.07
CA ASN A 110 8.27 7.67 0.22
C ASN A 110 8.07 9.06 -0.42
N ASN A 111 6.84 9.55 -0.60
CA ASN A 111 6.58 10.78 -1.37
C ASN A 111 6.49 12.03 -0.49
N ASN A 112 6.85 11.92 0.78
CA ASN A 112 6.68 13.00 1.74
C ASN A 112 7.89 13.94 1.80
N PHE A 113 9.02 13.56 1.20
CA PHE A 113 10.28 14.31 1.26
C PHE A 113 10.87 14.46 -0.14
N ILE A 114 11.22 15.69 -0.52
CA ILE A 114 11.74 16.02 -1.86
C ILE A 114 13.28 15.98 -1.87
N ASP A 115 13.91 16.25 -0.73
CA ASP A 115 15.35 16.49 -0.64
C ASP A 115 16.17 15.23 -0.38
N ASP A 116 15.54 14.05 -0.37
CA ASP A 116 16.20 12.78 -0.05
C ASP A 116 15.59 11.60 -0.81
N ILE A 117 15.75 11.63 -2.14
CA ILE A 117 15.17 10.63 -3.05
C ILE A 117 15.78 9.23 -2.86
N GLU A 118 16.99 9.13 -2.31
CA GLU A 118 17.66 7.86 -2.05
C GLU A 118 16.89 7.03 -1.01
N TYR A 119 16.52 7.66 0.11
CA TYR A 119 15.76 6.99 1.17
C TYR A 119 14.24 7.20 1.04
N PHE A 120 13.80 8.24 0.33
CA PHE A 120 12.39 8.59 0.11
C PHE A 120 12.11 8.73 -1.40
N PRO A 121 12.13 7.61 -2.15
CA PRO A 121 12.00 7.65 -3.60
C PRO A 121 10.57 7.99 -4.05
N THR A 122 10.42 8.96 -4.94
CA THR A 122 9.11 9.35 -5.45
C THR A 122 8.40 8.19 -6.16
N LYS A 123 7.08 8.05 -5.96
CA LYS A 123 6.21 7.11 -6.68
C LYS A 123 5.62 7.72 -7.96
N ILE A 124 6.19 8.81 -8.45
CA ILE A 124 5.76 9.41 -9.71
C ILE A 124 6.37 8.58 -10.84
N SER A 125 5.53 7.96 -11.65
CA SER A 125 5.95 7.37 -12.91
C SER A 125 6.12 8.49 -13.94
N MET A 126 7.30 9.10 -14.01
CA MET A 126 7.64 9.88 -15.20
C MET A 126 8.03 8.90 -16.31
N PRO A 127 7.34 8.91 -17.47
CA PRO A 127 7.80 8.14 -18.62
C PRO A 127 9.22 8.60 -18.98
N LYS A 128 10.12 7.65 -19.28
CA LYS A 128 11.37 8.00 -19.94
C LYS A 128 11.03 8.63 -21.29
N ILE A 129 11.29 9.92 -21.45
CA ILE A 129 11.29 10.55 -22.78
C ILE A 129 12.55 10.04 -23.47
N ASP A 130 12.41 9.04 -24.34
CA ASP A 130 13.46 8.68 -25.28
C ASP A 130 13.61 9.85 -26.26
N ILE A 131 14.55 10.76 -25.99
CA ILE A 131 15.01 11.73 -26.98
C ILE A 131 15.91 10.99 -27.96
N LYS A 132 15.30 10.13 -28.79
CA LYS A 132 15.90 9.68 -30.05
C LYS A 132 15.20 10.41 -31.18
N GLY A 133 15.78 11.52 -31.63
CA GLY A 133 15.31 12.23 -32.82
C GLY A 133 15.70 13.69 -32.79
N GLY A 134 16.95 13.98 -33.15
CA GLY A 134 17.46 15.33 -33.28
C GLY A 134 18.87 15.31 -33.86
N GLY A 135 19.00 14.76 -35.07
CA GLY A 135 20.27 14.67 -35.75
C GLY A 135 20.14 14.06 -37.12
N ASP A 136 19.37 14.73 -37.99
CA ASP A 136 19.53 14.71 -39.45
C ASP A 136 19.61 16.17 -39.92
#